data_AF-A0A4T2GL46-F1
#
_entry.id   AF-A0A4T2GL46-F1
#
_cell.length_a   1.000
_cell.length_b   1.000
_cell.length_c   1.000
_cell.angle_alpha   90.00
_cell.angle_beta   90.00
_cell.angle_gamma   90.00
#
_symmetry.space_group_name_H-M   'P 1'
#
loop_
_entity.id
_entity.type
_entity.pdbx_description
1 polymer ?
#
loop_
_entity_poly.entity_id
_entity_poly.type
_entity_poly.pdbx_seq_one_letter_code
_entity_poly.pdbx_strand_id
1 'polypeptide(L)'
;MKKFAKLGFALRIACSLMVSTVAFADFVDGGEWHYGVGWTGTYGYSNYHHPTRSHTATVKNGQHENRQRQGAGIWAKASITKIPPTGMEYFYGF
;
A
#
# COMPACT_ATOMS: atom_id res chain seq x y z
N MET A 1 26.11 -11.52 -54.95
CA MET A 1 26.03 -10.46 -53.92
C MET A 1 24.61 -10.45 -53.36
N LYS A 2 24.35 -11.11 -52.22
CA LYS A 2 23.03 -11.14 -51.58
C LYS A 2 22.97 -9.97 -50.57
N LYS A 3 22.13 -8.97 -50.85
CA LYS A 3 21.92 -7.81 -49.96
C LYS A 3 21.03 -8.24 -48.81
N PHE A 4 21.62 -8.53 -47.66
CA PHE A 4 20.85 -8.78 -46.43
C PHE A 4 20.36 -7.45 -45.88
N ALA A 5 19.05 -7.23 -45.98
CA ALA A 5 18.36 -6.10 -45.37
C ALA A 5 18.51 -6.20 -43.84
N LYS A 6 19.10 -5.18 -43.23
CA LYS A 6 19.20 -5.03 -41.77
C LYS A 6 17.81 -4.73 -41.23
N LEU A 7 17.11 -5.76 -40.75
CA LEU A 7 15.86 -5.61 -40.01
C LEU A 7 16.22 -5.16 -38.58
N GLY A 8 16.27 -3.85 -38.37
CA GLY A 8 16.47 -3.25 -37.05
C GLY A 8 15.21 -3.40 -36.20
N PHE A 9 15.19 -4.40 -35.32
CA PHE A 9 14.15 -4.56 -34.31
C PHE A 9 14.39 -3.51 -33.22
N ALA A 10 13.75 -2.35 -33.35
CA ALA A 10 13.76 -1.32 -32.32
C ALA A 10 12.96 -1.81 -31.11
N LEU A 11 13.64 -2.43 -30.15
CA LEU A 11 13.08 -2.80 -28.86
C LEU A 11 12.75 -1.52 -28.08
N ARG A 12 11.51 -1.05 -28.18
CA ARG A 12 11.00 0.01 -27.31
C ARG A 12 10.85 -0.54 -25.90
N ILE A 13 11.92 -0.43 -25.11
CA ILE A 13 11.83 -0.55 -23.66
C ILE A 13 11.05 0.67 -23.17
N ALA A 14 9.73 0.54 -23.11
CA ALA A 14 8.90 1.43 -22.32
C ALA A 14 9.30 1.18 -20.86
N CYS A 15 10.23 1.98 -20.36
CA CYS A 15 10.61 2.00 -18.96
C CYS A 15 9.41 2.58 -18.20
N SER A 16 8.46 1.72 -17.83
CA SER A 16 7.38 2.08 -16.92
C SER A 16 8.05 2.54 -15.63
N LEU A 17 7.93 3.83 -15.34
CA LEU A 17 8.31 4.42 -14.06
C LEU A 17 7.50 3.72 -12.98
N MET A 18 8.05 2.62 -12.43
CA MET A 18 7.49 1.99 -11.25
C MET A 18 7.79 2.93 -10.09
N VAL A 19 6.79 3.74 -9.73
CA VAL A 19 6.83 4.50 -8.49
C VAL A 19 6.93 3.49 -7.36
N SER A 20 8.13 3.33 -6.80
CA SER A 20 8.37 2.45 -5.66
C SER A 20 7.53 2.97 -4.50
N THR A 21 6.57 2.17 -4.03
CA THR A 21 5.70 2.59 -2.93
C THR A 21 6.40 2.33 -1.61
N VAL A 22 6.28 3.29 -0.68
CA VAL A 22 6.83 3.15 0.67
C VAL A 22 5.79 2.45 1.55
N ALA A 23 6.11 1.22 1.93
CA ALA A 23 5.46 0.50 3.01
C ALA A 23 6.27 0.74 4.29
N PHE A 24 5.62 1.25 5.32
CA PHE A 24 6.21 1.46 6.64
C PHE A 24 5.72 0.39 7.60
N ALA A 25 6.61 -0.05 8.49
CA ALA A 25 6.30 -0.93 9.60
C ALA A 25 6.88 -0.32 10.87
N ASP A 26 6.06 -0.25 11.93
CA ASP A 26 6.45 0.31 13.22
C ASP A 26 5.86 -0.51 14.38
N PHE A 27 6.52 -0.46 15.53
CA PHE A 27 6.06 -1.07 16.77
C PHE A 27 5.55 0.02 17.71
N VAL A 28 4.23 0.14 17.81
CA VAL A 28 3.54 1.23 18.49
C VAL A 28 2.50 0.71 19.47
N ASP A 29 2.49 1.28 20.67
CA ASP A 29 1.56 0.93 21.76
C ASP A 29 1.49 -0.57 22.09
N GLY A 30 2.60 -1.31 21.91
CA GLY A 30 2.67 -2.75 22.17
C GLY A 30 2.11 -3.64 21.06
N GLY A 31 1.80 -3.06 19.89
CA GLY A 31 1.38 -3.75 18.68
C GLY A 31 2.29 -3.46 17.48
N GLU A 32 2.03 -4.17 16.38
CA GLU A 32 2.72 -4.00 15.10
C GLU A 32 1.80 -3.27 14.11
N TRP A 33 2.29 -2.18 13.52
CA TRP A 33 1.54 -1.35 12.60
C TRP A 33 2.22 -1.29 11.23
N HIS A 34 1.55 -1.78 10.19
CA HIS A 34 1.99 -1.69 8.80
C HIS A 34 1.09 -0.73 8.04
N TYR A 35 1.64 0.30 7.44
CA TYR A 35 0.85 1.32 6.74
C TYR A 35 1.59 1.88 5.53
N GLY A 36 0.84 2.51 4.63
CA GLY A 36 1.42 3.17 3.46
C GLY A 36 0.66 2.84 2.18
N VAL A 37 1.39 2.80 1.08
CA VAL A 37 0.83 2.57 -0.25
C VAL A 37 1.12 1.13 -0.67
N GLY A 38 0.10 0.44 -1.14
CA GLY A 38 0.21 -0.94 -1.62
C GLY A 38 1.20 -1.07 -2.78
N TRP A 39 1.83 -2.24 -2.93
CA TRP A 39 2.86 -2.50 -3.94
C TRP A 39 2.47 -2.09 -5.37
N THR A 40 1.21 -2.25 -5.74
CA THR A 40 0.68 -1.88 -7.06
C THR A 40 0.55 -0.38 -7.27
N GLY A 41 0.70 0.42 -6.21
CA GLY A 41 0.47 1.87 -6.25
C GLY A 41 -0.99 2.24 -6.49
N THR A 42 -1.95 1.35 -6.20
CA THR A 42 -3.37 1.56 -6.48
C THR A 42 -4.25 1.75 -5.25
N TYR A 43 -3.67 1.68 -4.05
CA TYR A 43 -4.40 1.81 -2.80
C TYR A 43 -3.49 2.26 -1.66
N GLY A 44 -4.08 2.91 -0.65
CA GLY A 44 -3.46 3.10 0.67
C GLY A 44 -4.04 2.11 1.67
N TYR A 45 -3.23 1.68 2.65
CA TYR A 45 -3.65 0.75 3.69
C TYR A 45 -3.10 1.11 5.07
N SER A 46 -3.81 0.67 6.11
CA SER A 46 -3.39 0.66 7.51
C SER A 46 -3.76 -0.71 8.09
N ASN A 47 -2.75 -1.46 8.55
CA ASN A 47 -2.92 -2.76 9.18
C ASN A 47 -2.31 -2.70 10.57
N TYR A 48 -3.08 -2.99 11.61
CA TYR A 48 -2.59 -2.97 12.99
C TYR A 48 -2.88 -4.30 13.67
N HIS A 49 -1.91 -4.82 14.40
CA HIS A 49 -2.04 -5.99 15.27
C HIS A 49 -1.67 -5.62 16.68
N HIS A 50 -2.53 -5.95 17.63
CA HIS A 50 -2.17 -5.88 19.04
C HIS A 50 -2.43 -7.25 19.70
N PRO A 51 -1.45 -7.83 20.42
CA PRO A 51 -1.56 -9.20 20.95
C PRO A 51 -2.59 -9.36 22.07
N THR A 52 -2.81 -8.35 22.92
CA THR A 52 -3.58 -8.50 24.16
C THR A 52 -4.84 -7.64 24.30
N ARG A 53 -5.13 -6.69 23.39
CA ARG A 53 -6.32 -5.82 23.47
C ARG A 53 -7.03 -5.68 22.13
N SER A 54 -8.33 -5.42 22.19
CA SER A 54 -9.09 -5.00 21.01
C SER A 54 -8.53 -3.69 20.49
N HIS A 55 -8.43 -3.58 19.16
CA HIS A 55 -7.75 -2.48 18.49
C HIS A 55 -8.42 -2.16 17.15
N THR A 56 -8.05 -1.03 16.55
CA THR A 56 -8.58 -0.57 15.27
C THR A 56 -7.47 -0.15 14.31
N ALA A 57 -7.69 -0.38 13.03
CA ALA A 57 -6.91 0.21 11.94
C ALA A 57 -7.83 1.06 11.07
N THR A 58 -7.36 2.23 10.67
CA THR A 58 -8.13 3.17 9.84
C THR A 58 -7.25 3.72 8.73
N VAL A 59 -7.80 3.83 7.54
CA VAL A 59 -7.21 4.61 6.45
C VAL A 59 -8.25 5.64 5.98
N LYS A 60 -7.80 6.85 5.67
CA LYS A 60 -8.65 7.93 5.16
C LYS A 60 -8.06 8.56 3.91
N ASN A 61 -8.94 9.14 3.11
CA ASN A 61 -8.61 10.04 2.02
C ASN A 61 -9.69 11.12 1.91
N GLY A 62 -9.47 12.27 2.54
CA GLY A 62 -10.50 13.30 2.66
C GLY A 62 -11.71 12.79 3.44
N GLN A 63 -12.90 12.81 2.83
CA GLN A 63 -14.14 12.32 3.45
C GLN A 63 -14.32 10.79 3.36
N HIS A 64 -13.49 10.09 2.59
CA HIS A 64 -13.57 8.64 2.48
C HIS A 64 -12.75 8.01 3.61
N GLU A 65 -13.39 7.16 4.42
CA GLU A 65 -12.77 6.45 5.53
C GLU A 65 -13.11 4.97 5.45
N ASN A 66 -12.10 4.12 5.64
CA ASN A 66 -12.28 2.70 5.94
C ASN A 66 -11.67 2.43 7.31
N ARG A 67 -12.47 1.88 8.22
CA ARG A 67 -12.08 1.54 9.58
C ARG A 67 -12.45 0.11 9.90
N GLN A 68 -11.53 -0.62 10.50
CA GLN A 68 -11.78 -1.96 11.02
C GLN A 68 -11.39 -2.05 12.49
N ARG A 69 -12.27 -2.65 13.30
CA ARG A 69 -11.97 -3.06 14.68
C ARG A 69 -11.80 -4.57 14.74
N GLN A 70 -10.81 -5.04 15.51
CA GLN A 70 -10.60 -6.45 15.78
C GLN A 70 -10.35 -6.71 17.26
N GLY A 71 -10.53 -7.98 17.65
CA GLY A 71 -10.13 -8.49 18.96
C GLY A 71 -8.62 -8.63 19.08
N ALA A 72 -8.15 -8.90 20.30
CA ALA A 72 -6.75 -9.18 20.58
C ALA A 72 -6.21 -10.33 19.72
N GLY A 73 -4.97 -10.19 19.24
CA GLY A 73 -4.26 -11.23 18.48
C GLY A 73 -4.64 -11.34 17.00
N ILE A 74 -5.63 -10.59 16.51
CA ILE A 74 -6.09 -10.62 15.12
C ILE A 74 -5.69 -9.30 14.44
N TRP A 75 -5.15 -9.35 13.23
CA TRP A 75 -4.86 -8.15 12.45
C TRP A 75 -6.15 -7.40 12.04
N ALA A 76 -6.28 -6.13 12.43
CA ALA A 76 -7.20 -5.19 11.80
C ALA A 76 -6.56 -4.66 10.51
N LYS A 77 -7.28 -4.71 9.38
CA LYS A 77 -6.78 -4.36 8.03
C LYS A 77 -7.75 -3.44 7.31
N ALA A 78 -7.36 -2.17 7.15
CA ALA A 78 -8.15 -1.19 6.42
C ALA A 78 -7.42 -0.77 5.13
N SER A 79 -8.16 -0.63 4.03
CA SER A 79 -7.61 -0.14 2.75
C SER A 79 -8.61 0.69 1.96
N ILE A 80 -8.10 1.63 1.17
CA ILE A 80 -8.87 2.44 0.22
C ILE A 80 -8.15 2.41 -1.12
N THR A 81 -8.85 1.96 -2.17
CA THR A 81 -8.36 2.03 -3.55
C THR A 81 -8.37 3.47 -4.04
N LYS A 82 -7.22 3.97 -4.51
CA LYS A 82 -7.05 5.31 -5.07
C LYS A 82 -5.84 5.35 -6.01
N ILE A 83 -5.99 5.95 -7.19
CA ILE A 83 -4.94 6.09 -8.20
C ILE A 83 -4.85 7.58 -8.65
N PRO A 84 -3.71 8.28 -8.46
CA PRO A 84 -2.59 7.88 -7.60
C PRO A 84 -3.02 7.94 -6.11
N PRO A 85 -2.39 7.14 -5.24
CA PRO A 85 -2.72 7.04 -3.81
C PRO A 85 -2.12 8.21 -3.02
N THR A 86 -2.52 9.43 -3.35
CA THR A 86 -2.06 10.68 -2.74
C THR A 86 -3.05 11.20 -1.70
N GLY A 87 -2.55 11.94 -0.70
CA GLY A 87 -3.38 12.47 0.39
C GLY A 87 -4.01 11.38 1.27
N MET A 88 -3.32 10.25 1.41
CA MET A 88 -3.75 9.16 2.29
C MET A 88 -3.33 9.46 3.73
N GLU A 89 -4.21 9.16 4.67
CA GLU A 89 -3.96 9.27 6.10
C GLU A 89 -4.14 7.90 6.74
N TYR A 90 -3.23 7.52 7.65
CA TYR A 90 -3.17 6.19 8.24
C TYR A 90 -3.22 6.30 9.75
N PHE A 91 -4.08 5.51 10.39
CA PHE A 91 -4.23 5.50 11.84
C PHE A 91 -4.31 4.07 12.38
N TYR A 92 -3.83 3.91 13.61
CA TYR A 92 -4.10 2.78 14.50
C TYR A 92 -4.80 3.30 15.77
N GLY A 93 -5.31 2.41 16.61
CA GLY A 93 -5.91 2.81 17.89
C GLY A 93 -6.64 1.67 18.62
N PHE A 94 -7.45 2.01 19.62
CA PHE A 94 -8.16 1.07 20.50
C PHE A 94 -9.63 1.39 20.71
#